data_AF-A0A8J4YRH2-F1
#
_entry.id   AF-A0A8J4YRH2-F1
#
_cell.length_a   1.000
_cell.length_b   1.000
_cell.length_c   1.000
_cell.angle_alpha   90.00
_cell.angle_beta   90.00
_cell.angle_gamma   90.00
#
_symmetry.space_group_name_H-M   'P 1'
#
loop_
_entity.id
_entity.type
_entity.pdbx_description
1 polymer ?
#
loop_
_entity_poly.entity_id
_entity_poly.type
_entity_poly.pdbx_seq_one_letter_code
_entity_poly.pdbx_strand_id
1 'polypeptide(L)'
;MAIYNLKKAVESLPPGTVPPRKPGSGAPKKTSPRTDKIMRREVLNDPAITAAELKKNHPALLGNVSVRTIQHRLQISLKLPTRRAAKKPLLTEAMKKKRLSFCKRYRQWTPEQWKKVMFSDESTFRLVRMASTTVRRPSDVSRYHPKYTVKTVKHPDSVMVWDGFSGNKGRGGLYFLPKNVTMKGANYIEVLRDHLLVPYDIHECEVFMQDSAPAHRSKVVQKFLTDNNIPVLDWPGNSPDLNPIENAWNEMKKAIAKKRPTNINELKQALTKLWVEMDLSYFTKLATSMPKRIGMGIQYKGNMTKY
;
A
#
# COMPACT_ATOMS: atom_id res chain seq x y z
N MET A 1 13.82 49.80 33.23
CA MET A 1 12.71 49.11 32.51
C MET A 1 12.87 47.58 32.45
N ALA A 2 14.02 47.02 32.06
CA ALA A 2 14.17 45.55 31.91
C ALA A 2 14.09 44.75 33.23
N ILE A 3 14.75 45.20 34.30
CA ILE A 3 14.76 44.52 35.61
C ILE A 3 13.36 44.55 36.28
N TYR A 4 12.66 45.69 36.18
CA TYR A 4 11.29 45.84 36.69
C TYR A 4 10.31 44.85 36.02
N ASN A 5 10.39 44.71 34.69
CA ASN A 5 9.55 43.77 33.94
C ASN A 5 9.87 42.30 34.23
N LEU A 6 11.13 41.97 34.55
CA LEU A 6 11.52 40.63 34.99
C LEU A 6 10.99 40.31 36.39
N LYS A 7 11.13 41.24 37.35
CA LYS A 7 10.60 41.07 38.72
C LYS A 7 9.09 40.86 38.73
N LYS A 8 8.34 41.67 37.97
CA LYS A 8 6.87 41.53 37.82
C LYS A 8 6.44 40.21 37.18
N ALA A 9 7.22 39.68 36.23
CA ALA A 9 6.94 38.38 35.61
C ALA A 9 7.21 37.20 36.56
N VAL A 10 8.24 37.31 37.41
CA VAL A 10 8.61 36.29 38.41
C VAL A 10 7.56 36.18 39.52
N GLU A 11 6.92 37.28 39.94
CA GLU A 11 5.83 37.27 40.92
C GLU A 11 4.61 36.44 40.48
N SER A 12 4.41 36.29 39.16
CA SER A 12 3.30 35.54 38.57
C SER A 12 3.62 34.06 38.25
N LEU A 13 4.82 33.59 38.57
CA LEU A 13 5.31 32.26 38.19
C LEU A 13 5.58 31.39 39.43
N PRO A 14 5.22 30.08 39.41
CA PRO A 14 5.49 29.20 40.53
C PRO A 14 7.00 29.03 40.81
N PRO A 15 7.41 28.82 42.06
CA PRO A 15 8.82 28.65 42.44
C PRO A 15 9.51 27.56 41.61
N GLY A 16 10.69 27.87 41.07
CA GLY A 16 11.47 26.96 40.23
C GLY A 16 11.14 27.00 38.72
N THR A 17 10.24 27.87 38.27
CA THR A 17 9.94 28.03 36.83
C THR A 17 10.65 29.22 36.20
N VAL A 18 11.18 29.02 34.98
CA VAL A 18 11.87 30.06 34.20
C VAL A 18 10.88 30.70 33.24
N PRO A 19 10.76 32.05 33.19
CA PRO A 19 9.87 32.72 32.26
C PRO A 19 10.24 32.39 30.80
N PRO A 20 9.25 32.12 29.93
CA PRO A 20 9.52 31.82 28.53
C PRO A 20 10.18 33.02 27.84
N ARG A 21 11.30 32.78 27.14
CA ARG A 21 11.99 33.82 26.37
C ARG A 21 11.05 34.37 25.30
N LYS A 22 10.87 35.69 25.26
CA LYS A 22 10.12 36.35 24.19
C LYS A 22 10.74 35.97 22.83
N PRO A 23 9.93 35.57 21.83
CA PRO A 23 10.44 35.27 20.50
C PRO A 23 11.19 36.49 19.94
N GLY A 24 12.45 36.30 19.52
CA GLY A 24 13.16 37.33 18.77
C GLY A 24 12.53 37.54 17.40
N SER A 25 12.69 38.73 16.82
CA SER A 25 12.15 39.08 15.49
C SER A 25 12.70 38.23 14.34
N GLY A 26 13.86 37.58 14.55
CA GLY A 26 14.52 36.75 13.55
C GLY A 26 15.04 37.54 12.35
N ALA A 27 15.81 36.89 11.48
CA ALA A 27 16.24 37.50 10.22
C ALA A 27 15.04 37.69 9.28
N PRO A 28 14.95 38.81 8.55
CA PRO A 28 13.88 39.04 7.59
C PRO A 28 13.88 37.97 6.49
N LYS A 29 12.68 37.58 6.05
CA LYS A 29 12.51 36.55 5.02
C LYS A 29 12.96 37.08 3.67
N LYS A 30 13.76 36.29 2.94
CA LYS A 30 14.17 36.59 1.56
C LYS A 30 13.04 36.46 0.52
N THR A 31 11.93 35.81 0.87
CA THR A 31 10.75 35.70 -0.02
C THR A 31 9.58 36.48 0.57
N SER A 32 8.88 37.22 -0.29
CA SER A 32 7.65 37.94 0.07
C SER A 32 6.45 37.00 0.18
N PRO A 33 5.34 37.41 0.86
CA PRO A 33 4.09 36.67 0.84
C PRO A 33 3.54 36.43 -0.57
N ARG A 34 3.78 37.35 -1.52
CA ARG A 34 3.39 37.20 -2.93
C ARG A 34 4.20 36.09 -3.60
N THR A 35 5.52 36.08 -3.39
CA THR A 35 6.42 35.04 -3.90
C THR A 35 6.01 33.66 -3.38
N ASP A 36 5.68 33.58 -2.09
CA ASP A 36 5.20 32.36 -1.45
C ASP A 36 3.89 31.83 -2.06
N LYS A 37 2.93 32.72 -2.38
CA LYS A 37 1.68 32.35 -3.07
C LYS A 37 1.94 31.78 -4.46
N ILE A 38 2.87 32.39 -5.22
CA ILE A 38 3.25 31.93 -6.56
C ILE A 38 3.88 30.54 -6.48
N MET A 39 4.89 30.37 -5.61
CA MET A 39 5.53 29.07 -5.39
C MET A 39 4.51 27.99 -5.00
N ARG A 40 3.59 28.31 -4.07
CA ARG A 40 2.55 27.37 -3.65
C ARG A 40 1.66 26.96 -4.81
N ARG A 41 1.19 27.93 -5.61
CA ARG A 41 0.29 27.65 -6.74
C ARG A 41 0.97 26.75 -7.77
N GLU A 42 2.22 27.04 -8.11
CA GLU A 42 2.95 26.29 -9.13
C GLU A 42 3.23 24.87 -8.68
N VAL A 43 3.64 24.66 -7.42
CA VAL A 43 3.83 23.31 -6.86
C VAL A 43 2.52 22.53 -6.73
N LEU A 44 1.39 23.20 -6.49
CA LEU A 44 0.09 22.52 -6.46
C LEU A 44 -0.42 22.14 -7.86
N ASN A 45 -0.04 22.90 -8.88
CA ASN A 45 -0.38 22.60 -10.27
C ASN A 45 0.54 21.54 -10.87
N ASP A 46 1.84 21.63 -10.59
CA ASP A 46 2.85 20.63 -10.95
C ASP A 46 3.61 20.17 -9.70
N PRO A 47 3.15 19.10 -9.03
CA PRO A 47 3.82 18.56 -7.84
C PRO A 47 5.24 18.01 -8.09
N ALA A 48 5.65 17.83 -9.35
CA ALA A 48 6.97 17.34 -9.70
C ALA A 48 8.02 18.46 -9.83
N ILE A 49 7.59 19.72 -9.90
CA ILE A 49 8.49 20.86 -10.08
C ILE A 49 9.52 20.94 -8.95
N THR A 50 10.78 21.08 -9.33
CA THR A 50 11.89 21.18 -8.39
C THR A 50 12.08 22.62 -7.90
N ALA A 51 12.69 22.77 -6.72
CA ALA A 51 13.07 24.09 -6.22
C ALA A 51 14.05 24.84 -7.14
N ALA A 52 14.83 24.12 -7.95
CA ALA A 52 15.72 24.70 -8.94
C ALA A 52 14.94 25.22 -10.16
N GLU A 53 13.95 24.47 -10.63
CA GLU A 53 13.04 24.91 -11.71
C GLU A 53 12.19 26.11 -11.27
N LEU A 54 11.63 26.11 -10.05
CA LEU A 54 10.95 27.29 -9.52
C LEU A 54 11.84 28.54 -9.55
N LYS A 55 13.11 28.39 -9.16
CA LYS A 55 14.08 29.48 -9.22
C LYS A 55 14.32 29.95 -10.66
N LYS A 56 14.44 29.01 -11.60
CA LYS A 56 14.65 29.28 -13.03
C LYS A 56 13.43 29.95 -13.67
N ASN A 57 12.22 29.54 -13.30
CA ASN A 57 10.97 30.07 -13.82
C ASN A 57 10.67 31.50 -13.31
N HIS A 58 11.19 31.86 -12.13
CA HIS A 58 10.95 33.16 -11.50
C HIS A 58 12.26 33.87 -11.11
N PRO A 59 13.12 34.24 -12.06
CA PRO A 59 14.41 34.87 -11.76
C PRO A 59 14.24 36.20 -11.03
N ALA A 60 13.21 36.99 -11.39
CA ALA A 60 12.90 38.27 -10.74
C ALA A 60 12.47 38.11 -9.26
N LEU A 61 11.91 36.95 -8.88
CA LEU A 61 11.40 36.73 -7.51
C LEU A 61 12.35 35.89 -6.66
N LEU A 62 13.15 35.02 -7.29
CA LEU A 62 13.93 33.98 -6.63
C LEU A 62 15.42 34.00 -7.00
N GLY A 63 15.87 34.90 -7.88
CA GLY A 63 17.27 35.00 -8.34
C GLY A 63 18.28 35.07 -7.19
N ASN A 64 17.99 35.92 -6.20
CA ASN A 64 18.84 36.13 -5.01
C ASN A 64 18.57 35.14 -3.85
N VAL A 65 17.70 34.15 -4.07
CA VAL A 65 17.31 33.15 -3.08
C VAL A 65 18.03 31.84 -3.39
N SER A 66 18.63 31.21 -2.38
CA SER A 66 19.27 29.90 -2.59
C SER A 66 18.21 28.81 -2.81
N VAL A 67 18.54 27.77 -3.60
CA VAL A 67 17.64 26.61 -3.80
C VAL A 67 17.28 25.96 -2.47
N ARG A 68 18.24 25.90 -1.53
CA ARG A 68 18.02 25.38 -0.17
C ARG A 68 16.99 26.21 0.61
N THR A 69 17.01 27.54 0.46
CA THR A 69 16.01 28.42 1.07
C THR A 69 14.62 28.15 0.48
N ILE A 70 14.52 27.96 -0.84
CA ILE A 70 13.25 27.63 -1.50
C ILE A 70 12.69 26.30 -0.96
N GLN A 71 13.52 25.26 -0.88
CA GLN A 71 13.15 23.96 -0.30
C GLN A 71 12.66 24.10 1.15
N HIS A 72 13.40 24.83 1.99
CA HIS A 72 13.02 25.06 3.38
C HIS A 72 11.68 25.83 3.49
N ARG A 73 11.45 26.81 2.61
CA ARG A 73 10.19 27.57 2.58
C ARG A 73 9.02 26.71 2.16
N LEU A 74 9.17 25.88 1.12
CA LEU A 74 8.17 24.91 0.70
C LEU A 74 7.82 23.95 1.86
N GLN A 75 8.82 23.36 2.49
CA GLN A 75 8.64 22.38 3.57
C GLN A 75 8.01 23.00 4.83
N ILE A 76 8.60 24.06 5.36
CA ILE A 76 8.25 24.58 6.70
C ILE A 76 7.14 25.61 6.63
N SER A 77 7.24 26.58 5.72
CA SER A 77 6.28 27.69 5.66
C SER A 77 5.03 27.32 4.87
N LEU A 78 5.18 26.61 3.75
CA LEU A 78 4.06 26.24 2.88
C LEU A 78 3.49 24.86 3.17
N LYS A 79 4.12 24.07 4.05
CA LYS A 79 3.71 22.70 4.42
C LYS A 79 3.64 21.77 3.20
N LEU A 80 4.55 21.96 2.25
CA LEU A 80 4.74 21.16 1.03
C LEU A 80 6.11 20.47 1.08
N PRO A 81 6.32 19.50 2.00
CA PRO A 81 7.57 18.75 2.03
C PRO A 81 7.69 17.85 0.80
N THR A 82 8.91 17.66 0.32
CA THR A 82 9.20 16.60 -0.65
C THR A 82 8.89 15.23 -0.01
N ARG A 83 8.09 14.42 -0.70
CA ARG A 83 7.74 13.05 -0.30
C ARG A 83 8.03 12.10 -1.46
N ARG A 84 8.32 10.83 -1.15
CA ARG A 84 8.43 9.79 -2.18
C ARG A 84 7.04 9.54 -2.75
N ALA A 85 6.89 9.65 -4.07
CA ALA A 85 5.65 9.31 -4.75
C ALA A 85 5.35 7.82 -4.62
N ALA A 86 4.07 7.47 -4.42
CA ALA A 86 3.64 6.09 -4.45
C ALA A 86 3.67 5.56 -5.89
N LYS A 87 4.17 4.34 -6.08
CA LYS A 87 4.08 3.64 -7.36
C LYS A 87 2.74 2.91 -7.42
N LYS A 88 1.90 3.23 -8.40
CA LYS A 88 0.59 2.61 -8.63
C LYS A 88 0.46 2.27 -10.11
N PRO A 89 -0.27 1.19 -10.47
CA PRO A 89 -0.49 0.82 -11.87
C PRO A 89 -1.25 1.93 -12.60
N LEU A 90 -0.92 2.10 -13.88
CA LEU A 90 -1.64 3.03 -14.74
C LEU A 90 -3.01 2.43 -15.09
N LEU A 91 -4.09 3.18 -14.85
CA LEU A 91 -5.45 2.78 -15.15
C LEU A 91 -5.97 3.58 -16.35
N THR A 92 -6.63 2.90 -17.30
CA THR A 92 -7.39 3.57 -18.36
C THR A 92 -8.68 4.19 -17.78
N GLU A 93 -9.26 5.18 -18.48
CA GLU A 93 -10.54 5.78 -18.05
C GLU A 93 -11.68 4.76 -17.97
N ALA A 94 -11.71 3.78 -18.89
CA ALA A 94 -12.68 2.69 -18.85
C ALA A 94 -12.53 1.84 -17.57
N MET A 95 -11.29 1.56 -17.14
CA MET A 95 -11.02 0.83 -15.90
C MET A 95 -11.44 1.64 -14.67
N LYS A 96 -11.15 2.95 -14.63
CA LYS A 96 -11.60 3.85 -13.56
C LYS A 96 -13.13 3.90 -13.46
N LYS A 97 -13.83 3.97 -14.60
CA LYS A 97 -15.31 3.94 -14.65
C LYS A 97 -15.87 2.64 -14.08
N LYS A 98 -15.31 1.48 -14.46
CA LYS A 98 -15.72 0.17 -13.89
C LYS A 98 -15.50 0.10 -12.38
N ARG A 99 -14.33 0.54 -11.90
CA ARG A 99 -14.02 0.63 -10.46
C ARG A 99 -15.00 1.54 -9.73
N LEU A 100 -15.31 2.71 -10.28
CA LEU A 100 -16.26 3.64 -9.68
C LEU A 100 -17.68 3.04 -9.64
N SER A 101 -18.13 2.38 -10.70
CA SER A 101 -19.43 1.70 -10.74
C SER A 101 -19.52 0.60 -9.68
N PHE A 102 -18.48 -0.22 -9.54
CA PHE A 102 -18.38 -1.22 -8.46
C PHE A 102 -18.52 -0.56 -7.09
N CYS A 103 -17.72 0.47 -6.81
CA CYS A 103 -17.78 1.14 -5.50
C CYS A 103 -19.14 1.79 -5.23
N LYS A 104 -19.80 2.36 -6.25
CA LYS A 104 -21.15 2.90 -6.11
C LYS A 104 -22.18 1.80 -5.82
N ARG A 105 -22.10 0.66 -6.52
CA ARG A 105 -23.02 -0.47 -6.34
C ARG A 105 -22.97 -1.02 -4.92
N TYR A 106 -21.78 -1.21 -4.39
CA TYR A 106 -21.59 -1.80 -3.06
C TYR A 106 -21.39 -0.75 -1.95
N ARG A 107 -21.80 0.50 -2.18
CA ARG A 107 -21.62 1.61 -1.22
C ARG A 107 -22.37 1.39 0.10
N GLN A 108 -23.54 0.76 0.03
CA GLN A 108 -24.43 0.55 1.18
C GLN A 108 -24.17 -0.79 1.88
N TRP A 109 -23.25 -1.62 1.38
CA TRP A 109 -22.95 -2.90 2.01
C TRP A 109 -22.32 -2.72 3.39
N THR A 110 -22.89 -3.42 4.37
CA THR A 110 -22.42 -3.38 5.76
C THR A 110 -21.17 -4.24 5.97
N PRO A 111 -20.38 -3.99 7.01
CA PRO A 111 -19.27 -4.86 7.39
C PRO A 111 -19.69 -6.34 7.51
N GLU A 112 -20.91 -6.60 7.98
CA GLU A 112 -21.52 -7.92 8.16
C GLU A 112 -21.69 -8.66 6.83
N GLN A 113 -22.17 -7.96 5.80
CA GLN A 113 -22.24 -8.51 4.45
C GLN A 113 -20.84 -8.79 3.89
N TRP A 114 -19.89 -7.88 4.11
CA TRP A 114 -18.50 -8.09 3.67
C TRP A 114 -17.80 -9.26 4.36
N LYS A 115 -18.17 -9.60 5.62
CA LYS A 115 -17.61 -10.77 6.31
C LYS A 115 -18.05 -12.10 5.67
N LYS A 116 -19.17 -12.11 4.95
CA LYS A 116 -19.71 -13.29 4.23
C LYS A 116 -19.18 -13.43 2.79
N VAL A 117 -18.22 -12.58 2.40
CA VAL A 117 -17.52 -12.71 1.11
C VAL A 117 -16.33 -13.64 1.30
N MET A 118 -16.19 -14.63 0.41
CA MET A 118 -14.96 -15.40 0.27
C MET A 118 -14.01 -14.62 -0.65
N PHE A 119 -13.08 -13.87 -0.06
CA PHE A 119 -12.02 -13.19 -0.80
C PHE A 119 -10.94 -14.18 -1.19
N SER A 120 -10.59 -14.28 -2.47
CA SER A 120 -9.48 -15.13 -2.93
C SER A 120 -8.52 -14.37 -3.83
N ASP A 121 -7.30 -14.91 -3.97
CA ASP A 121 -6.32 -14.45 -4.96
C ASP A 121 -5.13 -15.41 -5.04
N GLU A 122 -4.37 -15.32 -6.13
CA GLU A 122 -3.05 -15.93 -6.25
C GLU A 122 -1.93 -14.97 -5.81
N SER A 123 -0.90 -15.51 -5.15
CA SER A 123 0.30 -14.74 -4.82
C SER A 123 1.58 -15.53 -5.04
N THR A 124 2.57 -14.87 -5.63
CA THR A 124 3.91 -15.44 -5.81
C THR A 124 4.83 -15.03 -4.67
N PHE A 125 5.41 -16.03 -4.00
CA PHE A 125 6.44 -15.87 -2.98
C PHE A 125 7.79 -16.33 -3.53
N ARG A 126 8.75 -15.40 -3.57
CA ARG A 126 10.10 -15.67 -4.08
C ARG A 126 11.02 -16.10 -2.93
N LEU A 127 11.91 -17.04 -3.19
CA LEU A 127 12.97 -17.47 -2.27
C LEU A 127 14.05 -16.37 -2.06
N VAL A 128 13.98 -15.26 -2.80
CA VAL A 128 14.98 -14.19 -2.71
C VAL A 128 15.02 -13.59 -1.32
N ARG A 129 16.22 -13.61 -0.75
CA ARG A 129 16.60 -12.74 0.35
C ARG A 129 16.38 -11.29 -0.08
N MET A 130 15.38 -10.62 0.48
CA MET A 130 15.33 -9.15 0.42
C MET A 130 16.55 -8.62 1.17
N ALA A 131 17.68 -8.53 0.48
CA ALA A 131 18.85 -7.87 0.99
C ALA A 131 18.61 -6.36 0.97
N SER A 132 19.12 -5.69 1.99
CA SER A 132 19.14 -4.22 2.03
C SER A 132 19.74 -3.70 0.74
N THR A 133 19.04 -2.78 0.06
CA THR A 133 19.57 -2.09 -1.13
C THR A 133 20.67 -1.07 -0.78
N THR A 134 20.92 -0.87 0.51
CA THR A 134 21.95 0.04 1.03
C THR A 134 22.99 -0.73 1.84
N VAL A 135 24.26 -0.47 1.52
CA VAL A 135 25.43 -0.93 2.28
C VAL A 135 26.22 0.29 2.74
N ARG A 136 26.83 0.21 3.93
CA ARG A 136 27.86 1.19 4.32
C ARG A 136 29.18 0.70 3.76
N ARG A 137 29.83 1.53 2.93
CA ARG A 137 31.10 1.24 2.24
C ARG A 137 32.03 2.44 2.44
N PRO A 138 33.32 2.24 2.77
CA PRO A 138 34.31 3.32 2.77
C PRO A 138 34.32 4.10 1.44
N SER A 139 34.63 5.40 1.49
CA SER A 139 34.56 6.28 0.30
C SER A 139 35.56 5.91 -0.80
N ASP A 140 36.66 5.27 -0.41
CA ASP A 140 37.80 4.87 -1.23
C ASP A 140 37.68 3.45 -1.81
N VAL A 141 36.79 2.60 -1.29
CA VAL A 141 36.63 1.21 -1.76
C VAL A 141 35.65 1.15 -2.92
N SER A 142 35.91 0.37 -3.97
CA SER A 142 35.01 0.21 -5.15
C SER A 142 33.63 -0.35 -4.83
N ARG A 143 32.60 0.08 -5.59
CA ARG A 143 31.19 -0.34 -5.40
C ARG A 143 30.96 -1.77 -5.85
N TYR A 144 31.93 -2.33 -6.59
CA TYR A 144 31.92 -3.68 -7.11
C TYR A 144 32.67 -4.67 -6.20
N HIS A 145 33.27 -4.21 -5.10
CA HIS A 145 33.99 -5.07 -4.17
C HIS A 145 33.02 -6.09 -3.52
N PRO A 146 33.27 -7.42 -3.62
CA PRO A 146 32.29 -8.45 -3.26
C PRO A 146 31.64 -8.31 -1.88
N LYS A 147 32.41 -7.89 -0.85
CA LYS A 147 31.92 -7.61 0.51
C LYS A 147 30.76 -6.59 0.59
N TYR A 148 30.75 -5.61 -0.30
CA TYR A 148 29.77 -4.52 -0.33
C TYR A 148 28.74 -4.71 -1.46
N THR A 149 28.75 -5.87 -2.12
CA THR A 149 27.75 -6.21 -3.14
C THR A 149 26.64 -7.05 -2.53
N VAL A 150 25.43 -6.84 -3.04
CA VAL A 150 24.29 -7.72 -2.78
C VAL A 150 24.23 -8.74 -3.91
N LYS A 151 24.38 -10.03 -3.58
CA LYS A 151 24.23 -11.11 -4.56
C LYS A 151 22.75 -11.22 -4.96
N THR A 152 22.49 -11.24 -6.26
CA THR A 152 21.15 -11.40 -6.83
C THR A 152 21.16 -12.54 -7.85
N VAL A 153 20.03 -13.21 -8.01
CA VAL A 153 19.80 -14.22 -9.05
C VAL A 153 18.75 -13.68 -10.02
N LYS A 154 18.95 -13.88 -11.33
CA LYS A 154 18.08 -13.33 -12.39
C LYS A 154 16.65 -13.91 -12.31
N HIS A 155 16.55 -15.21 -12.08
CA HIS A 155 15.29 -15.95 -11.97
C HIS A 155 15.30 -16.75 -10.67
N PRO A 156 14.94 -16.12 -9.54
CA PRO A 156 14.86 -16.85 -8.28
C PRO A 156 13.75 -17.88 -8.33
N ASP A 157 13.98 -18.99 -7.62
CA ASP A 157 12.90 -19.91 -7.34
C ASP A 157 11.78 -19.22 -6.56
N SER A 158 10.55 -19.61 -6.90
CA SER A 158 9.34 -19.07 -6.30
C SER A 158 8.26 -20.13 -6.26
N VAL A 159 7.35 -19.96 -5.32
CA VAL A 159 6.10 -20.72 -5.25
C VAL A 159 4.94 -19.78 -5.52
N MET A 160 3.98 -20.23 -6.32
CA MET A 160 2.69 -19.58 -6.46
C MET A 160 1.71 -20.27 -5.53
N VAL A 161 0.93 -19.47 -4.83
CA VAL A 161 -0.02 -19.91 -3.82
C VAL A 161 -1.39 -19.39 -4.21
N TRP A 162 -2.42 -20.20 -4.02
CA TRP A 162 -3.82 -19.80 -4.05
C TRP A 162 -4.43 -20.06 -2.67
N ASP A 163 -5.23 -19.13 -2.19
CA ASP A 163 -6.17 -19.38 -1.09
C ASP A 163 -7.24 -18.28 -1.07
N GLY A 164 -8.22 -18.46 -0.19
CA GLY A 164 -9.17 -17.44 0.20
C GLY A 164 -9.28 -17.24 1.71
N PHE A 165 -10.05 -16.24 2.09
CA PHE A 165 -10.48 -16.04 3.46
C PHE A 165 -11.86 -15.38 3.50
N SER A 166 -12.61 -15.61 4.58
CA SER A 166 -13.83 -14.87 4.92
C SER A 166 -13.62 -14.09 6.22
N GLY A 167 -14.39 -13.02 6.40
CA GLY A 167 -14.33 -12.23 7.63
C GLY A 167 -14.94 -12.92 8.85
N ASN A 168 -15.78 -13.94 8.64
CA ASN A 168 -16.48 -14.67 9.71
C ASN A 168 -15.68 -15.85 10.27
N LYS A 169 -14.99 -16.63 9.43
CA LYS A 169 -14.24 -17.83 9.86
C LYS A 169 -12.74 -17.78 9.55
N GLY A 170 -12.27 -16.72 8.87
CA GLY A 170 -10.85 -16.47 8.65
C GLY A 170 -10.37 -17.12 7.37
N ARG A 171 -9.16 -17.69 7.42
CA ARG A 171 -8.46 -18.28 6.27
C ARG A 171 -9.06 -19.60 5.77
N GLY A 172 -8.88 -19.88 4.49
CA GLY A 172 -9.08 -21.19 3.88
C GLY A 172 -7.85 -22.10 3.99
N GLY A 173 -7.69 -22.96 2.99
CA GLY A 173 -6.61 -23.95 2.89
C GLY A 173 -5.60 -23.58 1.82
N LEU A 174 -4.37 -23.27 2.25
CA LEU A 174 -3.33 -22.75 1.38
C LEU A 174 -2.89 -23.80 0.36
N TYR A 175 -3.15 -23.53 -0.93
CA TYR A 175 -2.77 -24.41 -2.03
C TYR A 175 -1.50 -23.94 -2.72
N PHE A 176 -0.53 -24.84 -2.88
CA PHE A 176 0.70 -24.57 -3.64
C PHE A 176 0.56 -25.08 -5.07
N LEU A 177 0.56 -24.16 -6.03
CA LEU A 177 0.44 -24.52 -7.43
C LEU A 177 1.69 -25.27 -7.91
N PRO A 178 1.53 -26.25 -8.82
CA PRO A 178 2.66 -26.91 -9.46
C PRO A 178 3.54 -25.91 -10.24
N LYS A 179 4.87 -26.14 -10.22
CA LYS A 179 5.84 -25.28 -10.92
C LYS A 179 5.63 -25.40 -12.44
N ASN A 180 5.84 -24.29 -13.16
CA ASN A 180 5.74 -24.20 -14.63
C ASN A 180 4.36 -24.50 -15.23
N VAL A 181 3.32 -24.55 -14.41
CA VAL A 181 1.94 -24.68 -14.88
C VAL A 181 1.34 -23.29 -15.06
N THR A 182 0.91 -22.99 -16.28
CA THR A 182 0.11 -21.79 -16.54
C THR A 182 -1.33 -22.06 -16.14
N MET A 183 -1.91 -21.22 -15.28
CA MET A 183 -3.30 -21.37 -14.86
C MET A 183 -4.23 -21.19 -16.06
N LYS A 184 -4.86 -22.28 -16.50
CA LYS A 184 -5.94 -22.30 -17.50
C LYS A 184 -7.25 -22.62 -16.79
N GLY A 185 -8.38 -22.39 -17.47
CA GLY A 185 -9.71 -22.63 -16.88
C GLY A 185 -9.91 -24.05 -16.33
N ALA A 186 -9.38 -25.09 -17.00
CA ALA A 186 -9.50 -26.47 -16.52
C ALA A 186 -8.77 -26.70 -15.18
N ASN A 187 -7.49 -26.30 -15.10
CA ASN A 187 -6.70 -26.43 -13.87
C ASN A 187 -7.28 -25.55 -12.75
N TYR A 188 -7.87 -24.41 -13.09
CA TYR A 188 -8.53 -23.57 -12.09
C TYR A 188 -9.77 -24.25 -11.50
N ILE A 189 -10.54 -25.00 -12.28
CA ILE A 189 -11.68 -25.79 -11.76
C ILE A 189 -11.21 -26.80 -10.71
N GLU A 190 -10.06 -27.45 -10.90
CA GLU A 190 -9.49 -28.35 -9.89
C GLU A 190 -9.19 -27.60 -8.59
N VAL A 191 -8.57 -26.42 -8.69
CA VAL A 191 -8.33 -25.56 -7.52
C VAL A 191 -9.63 -25.19 -6.82
N LEU A 192 -10.67 -24.78 -7.57
CA LEU A 192 -11.96 -24.44 -6.98
C LEU A 192 -12.63 -25.66 -6.32
N ARG A 193 -12.62 -26.81 -7.00
CA ARG A 193 -13.22 -28.04 -6.48
C ARG A 193 -12.57 -28.46 -5.17
N ASP A 194 -11.25 -28.48 -5.14
CA ASP A 194 -10.50 -29.10 -4.04
C ASP A 194 -10.20 -28.11 -2.91
N HIS A 195 -10.21 -26.80 -3.19
CA HIS A 195 -9.78 -25.77 -2.24
C HIS A 195 -10.77 -24.61 -2.04
N LEU A 196 -11.81 -24.44 -2.88
CA LEU A 196 -12.87 -23.45 -2.63
C LEU A 196 -14.11 -24.06 -1.97
N LEU A 197 -14.65 -25.17 -2.51
CA LEU A 197 -16.00 -25.63 -2.15
C LEU A 197 -16.18 -25.86 -0.64
N VAL A 198 -15.26 -26.62 -0.03
CA VAL A 198 -15.33 -26.96 1.40
C VAL A 198 -15.15 -25.72 2.28
N PRO A 199 -14.11 -24.87 2.09
CA PRO A 199 -14.02 -23.62 2.85
C PRO A 199 -15.22 -22.69 2.64
N TYR A 200 -15.76 -22.59 1.42
CA TYR A 200 -16.88 -21.71 1.12
C TYR A 200 -18.12 -22.07 1.96
N ASP A 201 -18.44 -23.36 2.05
CA ASP A 201 -19.55 -23.89 2.83
C ASP A 201 -19.32 -23.75 4.34
N ILE A 202 -18.18 -24.21 4.86
CA ILE A 202 -17.81 -24.09 6.29
C ILE A 202 -17.77 -22.62 6.73
N HIS A 203 -17.38 -21.72 5.82
CA HIS A 203 -17.29 -20.30 6.09
C HIS A 203 -18.64 -19.58 6.02
N GLU A 204 -19.70 -20.28 5.61
CA GLU A 204 -21.05 -19.75 5.41
C GLU A 204 -21.01 -18.51 4.49
N CYS A 205 -20.23 -18.62 3.40
CA CYS A 205 -20.08 -17.53 2.45
C CYS A 205 -21.30 -17.42 1.54
N GLU A 206 -21.71 -16.18 1.24
CA GLU A 206 -22.85 -15.90 0.35
C GLU A 206 -22.39 -15.51 -1.05
N VAL A 207 -21.14 -15.05 -1.19
CA VAL A 207 -20.59 -14.65 -2.48
C VAL A 207 -19.08 -14.92 -2.52
N PHE A 208 -18.62 -15.39 -3.67
CA PHE A 208 -17.22 -15.61 -3.97
C PHE A 208 -16.63 -14.42 -4.71
N MET A 209 -15.45 -13.98 -4.29
CA MET A 209 -14.69 -12.96 -4.99
C MET A 209 -13.45 -13.59 -5.62
N GLN A 210 -13.36 -13.42 -6.94
CA GLN A 210 -12.18 -13.70 -7.77
C GLN A 210 -11.92 -12.50 -8.69
N ASP A 211 -10.67 -12.35 -9.13
CA ASP A 211 -10.33 -11.30 -10.06
C ASP A 211 -10.83 -11.59 -11.50
N SER A 212 -10.57 -10.66 -12.41
CA SER A 212 -11.00 -10.80 -13.82
C SER A 212 -9.93 -11.43 -14.72
N ALA A 213 -9.04 -12.28 -14.20
CA ALA A 213 -8.06 -12.99 -15.03
C ALA A 213 -8.74 -13.83 -16.12
N PRO A 214 -8.08 -14.06 -17.28
CA PRO A 214 -8.69 -14.81 -18.38
C PRO A 214 -9.18 -16.20 -18.01
N ALA A 215 -8.47 -16.92 -17.12
CA ALA A 215 -8.89 -18.24 -16.64
C ALA A 215 -10.21 -18.17 -15.86
N HIS A 216 -10.34 -17.19 -14.96
CA HIS A 216 -11.50 -17.00 -14.09
C HIS A 216 -12.76 -16.67 -14.89
N ARG A 217 -12.62 -15.91 -15.99
CA ARG A 217 -13.74 -15.57 -16.89
C ARG A 217 -14.07 -16.63 -17.92
N SER A 218 -13.37 -17.77 -17.94
CA SER A 218 -13.65 -18.83 -18.92
C SER A 218 -15.04 -19.42 -18.71
N LYS A 219 -15.72 -19.80 -19.81
CA LYS A 219 -17.08 -20.36 -19.76
C LYS A 219 -17.17 -21.60 -18.85
N VAL A 220 -16.13 -22.42 -18.84
CA VAL A 220 -16.06 -23.64 -18.02
C VAL A 220 -16.02 -23.31 -16.52
N VAL A 221 -15.26 -22.28 -16.10
CA VAL A 221 -15.18 -21.84 -14.71
C VAL A 221 -16.50 -21.20 -14.27
N GLN A 222 -17.09 -20.34 -15.11
CA GLN A 222 -18.38 -19.70 -14.80
C GLN A 222 -19.50 -20.73 -14.68
N LYS A 223 -19.53 -21.74 -15.57
CA LYS A 223 -20.46 -22.86 -15.49
C LYS A 223 -20.24 -23.66 -14.21
N PHE A 224 -19.00 -24.01 -13.86
CA PHE A 224 -18.70 -24.73 -12.63
C PHE A 224 -19.22 -23.98 -11.38
N LEU A 225 -18.99 -22.67 -11.29
CA LEU A 225 -19.46 -21.86 -10.16
C LEU A 225 -21.00 -21.81 -10.10
N THR A 226 -21.67 -21.73 -11.26
CA THR A 226 -23.13 -21.75 -11.34
C THR A 226 -23.70 -23.12 -10.96
N ASP A 227 -23.13 -24.20 -11.47
CA ASP A 227 -23.56 -25.58 -11.20
C ASP A 227 -23.39 -25.94 -9.70
N ASN A 228 -22.47 -25.27 -8.99
CA ASN A 228 -22.26 -25.41 -7.54
C ASN A 228 -22.97 -24.34 -6.70
N ASN A 229 -23.85 -23.51 -7.29
CA ASN A 229 -24.59 -22.44 -6.60
C ASN A 229 -23.68 -21.44 -5.86
N ILE A 230 -22.57 -21.03 -6.49
CA ILE A 230 -21.63 -20.04 -5.94
C ILE A 230 -21.78 -18.72 -6.69
N PRO A 231 -22.49 -17.73 -6.12
CA PRO A 231 -22.57 -16.39 -6.69
C PRO A 231 -21.19 -15.74 -6.74
N VAL A 232 -20.87 -15.08 -7.85
CA VAL A 232 -19.60 -14.37 -8.02
C VAL A 232 -19.82 -12.88 -7.89
N LEU A 233 -18.99 -12.22 -7.08
CA LEU A 233 -18.99 -10.77 -6.92
C LEU A 233 -18.51 -10.12 -8.23
N ASP A 234 -19.23 -9.10 -8.74
CA ASP A 234 -18.88 -8.41 -10.00
C ASP A 234 -17.65 -7.51 -9.80
N TRP A 235 -16.48 -8.13 -9.69
CA TRP A 235 -15.24 -7.51 -9.28
C TRP A 235 -14.60 -6.70 -10.43
N PRO A 236 -14.19 -5.45 -10.19
CA PRO A 236 -13.52 -4.66 -11.21
C PRO A 236 -12.09 -5.15 -11.40
N GLY A 237 -11.73 -5.57 -12.62
CA GLY A 237 -10.36 -5.96 -12.95
C GLY A 237 -9.31 -4.90 -12.60
N ASN A 238 -8.07 -5.33 -12.36
CA ASN A 238 -6.93 -4.49 -11.92
C ASN A 238 -7.21 -3.70 -10.63
N SER A 239 -7.83 -4.34 -9.64
CA SER A 239 -8.20 -3.71 -8.36
C SER A 239 -7.60 -4.39 -7.12
N PRO A 240 -6.27 -4.61 -7.06
CA PRO A 240 -5.65 -5.25 -5.91
C PRO A 240 -5.81 -4.43 -4.62
N ASP A 241 -5.91 -3.10 -4.71
CA ASP A 241 -6.13 -2.23 -3.55
C ASP A 241 -7.51 -2.44 -2.90
N LEU A 242 -8.49 -2.92 -3.66
CA LEU A 242 -9.81 -3.27 -3.14
C LEU A 242 -9.82 -4.68 -2.55
N ASN A 243 -8.92 -5.58 -2.96
CA ASN A 243 -8.89 -6.96 -2.48
C ASN A 243 -8.15 -7.03 -1.13
N PRO A 244 -8.83 -7.32 -0.01
CA PRO A 244 -8.16 -7.31 1.28
C PRO A 244 -7.13 -8.44 1.47
N ILE A 245 -7.21 -9.53 0.69
CA ILE A 245 -6.26 -10.65 0.81
C ILE A 245 -4.84 -10.23 0.42
N GLU A 246 -4.71 -9.21 -0.44
CA GLU A 246 -3.42 -8.61 -0.79
C GLU A 246 -2.69 -8.03 0.43
N ASN A 247 -3.43 -7.58 1.45
CA ASN A 247 -2.83 -7.16 2.71
C ASN A 247 -2.28 -8.36 3.50
N ALA A 248 -2.99 -9.48 3.51
CA ALA A 248 -2.54 -10.72 4.14
C ALA A 248 -1.27 -11.25 3.44
N TRP A 249 -1.28 -11.28 2.10
CA TRP A 249 -0.10 -11.61 1.28
C TRP A 249 1.08 -10.68 1.57
N ASN A 250 0.85 -9.38 1.73
CA ASN A 250 1.92 -8.45 2.08
C ASN A 250 2.51 -8.72 3.47
N GLU A 251 1.69 -9.04 4.48
CA GLU A 251 2.19 -9.40 5.81
C GLU A 251 2.99 -10.71 5.78
N MET A 252 2.51 -11.72 5.05
CA MET A 252 3.25 -12.96 4.85
C MET A 252 4.59 -12.72 4.14
N LYS A 253 4.62 -11.90 3.08
CA LYS A 253 5.85 -11.56 2.35
C LYS A 253 6.88 -10.90 3.29
N LYS A 254 6.43 -9.98 4.16
CA LYS A 254 7.31 -9.35 5.18
C LYS A 254 7.82 -10.36 6.20
N ALA A 255 6.96 -11.27 6.68
CA ALA A 255 7.34 -12.28 7.66
C ALA A 255 8.35 -13.30 7.08
N ILE A 256 8.13 -13.76 5.85
CA ILE A 256 9.06 -14.64 5.13
C ILE A 256 10.40 -13.96 4.89
N ALA A 257 10.41 -12.67 4.52
CA ALA A 257 11.65 -11.92 4.34
C ALA A 257 12.51 -11.87 5.63
N LYS A 258 11.87 -11.94 6.82
CA LYS A 258 12.56 -12.05 8.11
C LYS A 258 13.03 -13.49 8.40
N LYS A 259 12.21 -14.51 8.11
CA LYS A 259 12.56 -15.93 8.33
C LYS A 259 13.70 -16.42 7.42
N ARG A 260 13.84 -15.86 6.22
CA ARG A 260 14.92 -16.14 5.26
C ARG A 260 15.08 -17.64 4.92
N PRO A 261 14.01 -18.31 4.44
CA PRO A 261 14.11 -19.70 4.00
C PRO A 261 15.18 -19.87 2.91
N THR A 262 15.86 -21.01 2.91
CA THR A 262 17.01 -21.29 2.04
C THR A 262 16.67 -22.19 0.85
N ASN A 263 15.54 -22.90 0.91
CA ASN A 263 15.02 -23.76 -0.15
C ASN A 263 13.49 -23.70 -0.24
N ILE A 264 12.92 -24.31 -1.29
CA ILE A 264 11.48 -24.29 -1.53
C ILE A 264 10.68 -25.01 -0.43
N ASN A 265 11.19 -26.09 0.14
CA ASN A 265 10.48 -26.85 1.18
C ASN A 265 10.35 -26.02 2.46
N GLU A 266 11.45 -25.40 2.90
CA GLU A 266 11.43 -24.44 4.02
C GLU A 266 10.50 -23.27 3.75
N LEU A 267 10.47 -22.75 2.52
CA LEU A 267 9.56 -21.68 2.13
C LEU A 267 8.09 -22.12 2.25
N LYS A 268 7.73 -23.30 1.72
CA LYS A 268 6.37 -23.84 1.82
C LYS A 268 5.96 -24.06 3.28
N GLN A 269 6.79 -24.73 4.07
CA GLN A 269 6.53 -24.95 5.50
C GLN A 269 6.37 -23.63 6.27
N ALA A 270 7.23 -22.64 6.00
CA ALA A 270 7.15 -21.34 6.64
C ALA A 270 5.86 -20.59 6.26
N LEU A 271 5.42 -20.67 4.99
CA LEU A 271 4.19 -20.06 4.50
C LEU A 271 2.96 -20.71 5.14
N THR A 272 2.87 -22.04 5.14
CA THR A 272 1.77 -22.78 5.78
C THR A 272 1.67 -22.43 7.25
N LYS A 273 2.80 -22.45 7.99
CA LYS A 273 2.83 -22.08 9.40
C LYS A 273 2.35 -20.65 9.63
N LEU A 274 2.88 -19.70 8.86
CA LEU A 274 2.48 -18.29 9.00
C LEU A 274 0.99 -18.09 8.72
N TRP A 275 0.45 -18.74 7.70
CA TRP A 275 -0.96 -18.63 7.35
C TRP A 275 -1.85 -19.18 8.46
N VAL A 276 -1.49 -20.34 9.02
CA VAL A 276 -2.21 -20.96 10.13
C VAL A 276 -2.19 -20.11 11.41
N GLU A 277 -1.07 -19.43 11.67
CA GLU A 277 -0.87 -18.55 12.82
C GLU A 277 -1.59 -17.19 12.68
N MET A 278 -2.16 -16.86 11.51
CA MET A 278 -2.92 -15.62 11.36
C MET A 278 -4.28 -15.72 12.04
N ASP A 279 -4.53 -14.81 12.98
CA ASP A 279 -5.74 -14.79 13.79
C ASP A 279 -6.99 -14.44 12.99
N LEU A 280 -8.12 -15.04 13.38
CA LEU A 280 -9.44 -14.69 12.84
C LEU A 280 -9.72 -13.18 12.92
N SER A 281 -9.36 -12.54 14.04
CA SER A 281 -9.58 -11.11 14.26
C SER A 281 -8.91 -10.23 13.19
N TYR A 282 -7.77 -10.67 12.65
CA TYR A 282 -7.08 -9.99 11.56
C TYR A 282 -7.89 -10.06 10.26
N PHE A 283 -8.39 -11.24 9.91
CA PHE A 283 -9.23 -11.43 8.72
C PHE A 283 -10.57 -10.70 8.84
N THR A 284 -11.20 -10.72 10.01
CA THR A 284 -12.40 -9.91 10.28
C THR A 284 -12.10 -8.42 10.06
N LYS A 285 -10.97 -7.91 10.57
CA LYS A 285 -10.55 -6.51 10.32
C LYS A 285 -10.32 -6.21 8.85
N LEU A 286 -9.78 -7.15 8.07
CA LEU A 286 -9.60 -6.99 6.63
C LEU A 286 -10.95 -6.89 5.90
N ALA A 287 -11.88 -7.82 6.16
CA ALA A 287 -13.20 -7.81 5.54
C ALA A 287 -14.00 -6.55 5.93
N THR A 288 -14.03 -6.20 7.23
CA THR A 288 -14.73 -5.00 7.74
C THR A 288 -14.08 -3.68 7.30
N SER A 289 -12.88 -3.72 6.71
CA SER A 289 -12.27 -2.53 6.09
C SER A 289 -12.91 -2.14 4.75
N MET A 290 -13.69 -3.03 4.13
CA MET A 290 -14.24 -2.84 2.79
C MET A 290 -15.07 -1.56 2.62
N PRO A 291 -16.00 -1.17 3.52
CA PRO A 291 -16.74 0.09 3.38
C PRO A 291 -15.83 1.32 3.24
N LYS A 292 -14.69 1.32 3.95
CA LYS A 292 -13.68 2.39 3.83
C LYS A 292 -12.94 2.34 2.48
N ARG A 293 -12.60 1.16 1.98
CA ARG A 293 -11.99 0.99 0.64
C ARG A 293 -12.92 1.48 -0.46
N ILE A 294 -14.19 1.07 -0.37
CA ILE A 294 -15.27 1.50 -1.27
C ILE A 294 -15.44 3.02 -1.24
N GLY A 295 -15.51 3.62 -0.05
CA GLY A 295 -15.59 5.07 0.13
C GLY A 295 -14.41 5.81 -0.52
N MET A 296 -13.19 5.30 -0.36
CA MET A 296 -12.00 5.86 -1.03
C MET A 296 -12.04 5.69 -2.55
N GLY A 297 -12.54 4.56 -3.05
CA GLY A 297 -12.73 4.34 -4.48
C GLY A 297 -13.70 5.36 -5.10
N ILE A 298 -14.76 5.73 -4.38
CA ILE A 298 -15.68 6.80 -4.79
C ILE A 298 -14.99 8.16 -4.72
N GLN A 299 -14.34 8.48 -3.59
CA GLN A 299 -13.65 9.76 -3.37
C GLN A 299 -12.60 10.03 -4.46
N TYR A 300 -11.86 9.00 -4.87
CA TYR A 300 -10.83 9.10 -5.90
C TYR A 300 -11.35 8.81 -7.31
N LYS A 301 -12.68 8.80 -7.51
CA LYS A 301 -13.34 8.64 -8.82
C LYS A 301 -12.84 7.41 -9.59
N GLY A 302 -12.64 6.29 -8.89
CA GLY A 302 -12.17 5.04 -9.46
C GLY A 302 -10.65 4.92 -9.61
N ASN A 303 -9.85 5.91 -9.22
CA ASN A 303 -8.39 5.76 -9.16
C ASN A 303 -7.96 4.77 -8.05
N MET A 304 -6.68 4.40 -8.05
CA MET A 304 -6.08 3.56 -7.01
C MET A 304 -6.16 4.23 -5.64
N THR A 305 -6.54 3.47 -4.63
CA THR A 305 -6.59 3.93 -3.24
C THR A 305 -5.25 3.71 -2.54
N LYS A 306 -5.17 4.10 -1.26
CA LYS A 306 -3.97 3.91 -0.43
C LYS A 306 -3.70 2.43 -0.10
N TYR A 307 -4.74 1.59 -0.21
CA TYR A 307 -4.65 0.17 0.12
C TYR A 307 -3.77 -0.58 -0.88
#